data_AF-A0A645ECD2-F1
#
_entry.id   AF-A0A645ECD2-F1
#
_cell.length_a   1.000
_cell.length_b   1.000
_cell.length_c   1.000
_cell.angle_alpha   90.00
_cell.angle_beta   90.00
_cell.angle_gamma   90.00
#
_symmetry.space_group_name_H-M   'P 1'
#
loop_
_entity.id
_entity.type
_entity.pdbx_description
1 polymer ?
#
loop_
_entity_poly.entity_id
_entity_poly.type
_entity_poly.pdbx_seq_one_letter_code
_entity_poly.pdbx_strand_id
1 'polypeptide(L)'
;MNGLIIFLIILVLLVIGVVGWTIGAYNGLVRLRNRVQESWRQIDVELNRRYELIPNLVETVRGYAAHEHNTLEDITRLRNQAASLAAHEGATPSAQRAQAEEQLSGAVRNLLVSVEAYPDLKSNTNFLELQRALAETEDRIAAGRRYYNANVREYNTKTESFPTNMIAGNFHFEKAAYFEVNDVARTSPGVNFGEISYRGGQPGQNAPQALPQQQSGTPTMPTDWNQGQQQPQYGQPNQQQWPQNPPQPPQQ
;
A
#
# COMPACT_ATOMS: atom_id res chain seq x y z
N MET A 1 -1.67 -35.44 -48.80
CA MET A 1 -0.61 -34.97 -47.88
C MET A 1 -0.48 -35.99 -46.76
N ASN A 2 0.71 -36.53 -46.51
CA ASN A 2 0.88 -37.64 -45.56
C ASN A 2 0.54 -37.17 -44.14
N GLY A 3 -0.21 -37.96 -43.37
CA GLY A 3 -0.60 -37.59 -41.99
C GLY A 3 0.58 -37.25 -41.09
N LEU A 4 1.73 -37.88 -41.32
CA LEU A 4 2.99 -37.58 -40.64
C LEU A 4 3.51 -36.16 -40.93
N ILE A 5 3.39 -35.68 -42.17
CA ILE A 5 3.81 -34.33 -42.55
C ILE A 5 2.92 -33.30 -41.86
N ILE A 6 1.59 -33.54 -41.83
CA ILE A 6 0.65 -32.66 -41.14
C ILE A 6 0.96 -32.60 -39.63
N PHE A 7 1.22 -33.74 -39.01
CA PHE A 7 1.60 -33.80 -37.59
C PHE A 7 2.88 -33.01 -37.28
N LEU A 8 3.93 -33.16 -38.12
CA LEU A 8 5.18 -32.42 -37.94
C LEU A 8 5.00 -30.91 -38.08
N ILE A 9 4.18 -30.46 -39.03
CA ILE A 9 3.86 -29.02 -39.19
C ILE A 9 3.16 -28.50 -37.92
N ILE A 10 2.17 -29.23 -37.39
CA ILE A 10 1.47 -28.83 -36.16
C ILE A 10 2.44 -28.76 -34.98
N LEU A 11 3.34 -29.73 -34.84
CA LEU A 11 4.35 -29.76 -33.78
C LEU A 11 5.29 -28.55 -33.87
N VAL A 12 5.80 -28.24 -35.07
CA VAL A 12 6.67 -27.08 -35.28
C VAL A 12 5.96 -25.78 -34.95
N LEU A 13 4.71 -25.61 -35.38
CA LEU A 13 3.92 -24.42 -35.07
C LEU A 13 3.69 -24.27 -33.56
N LEU A 14 3.42 -25.37 -32.86
CA LEU A 14 3.26 -25.39 -31.41
C LEU A 14 4.56 -24.98 -30.70
N VAL A 15 5.70 -25.51 -31.12
CA VAL A 15 7.01 -25.13 -30.57
C VAL A 15 7.30 -23.64 -30.78
N ILE A 16 7.06 -23.11 -31.98
CA ILE A 16 7.23 -21.67 -32.26
C ILE A 16 6.33 -20.83 -31.34
N GLY A 17 5.07 -21.24 -31.15
CA GLY A 17 4.14 -20.56 -30.25
C GLY A 17 4.64 -20.53 -28.80
N VAL A 18 5.12 -21.66 -28.28
CA VAL A 18 5.66 -21.76 -26.91
C VAL A 18 6.93 -20.92 -26.73
N VAL A 19 7.84 -20.93 -27.71
CA VAL A 19 9.07 -20.12 -27.67
C VAL A 19 8.73 -18.64 -27.71
N GLY A 20 7.85 -18.21 -28.62
CA GLY A 20 7.41 -16.81 -28.72
C GLY A 20 6.76 -16.32 -27.43
N TRP A 21 5.89 -17.14 -26.83
CA TRP A 21 5.28 -16.82 -25.53
C TRP A 21 6.33 -16.72 -24.41
N THR A 22 7.29 -17.64 -24.35
CA THR A 22 8.34 -17.66 -23.32
C THR A 22 9.19 -16.39 -23.36
N ILE A 23 9.59 -15.94 -24.56
CA ILE A 23 10.33 -14.69 -24.75
C ILE A 23 9.49 -13.49 -24.26
N GLY A 24 8.20 -13.47 -24.60
CA GLY A 24 7.28 -12.42 -24.15
C GLY A 24 7.11 -12.38 -22.62
N ALA A 25 6.94 -13.55 -22.00
CA ALA A 25 6.81 -13.68 -20.55
C ALA A 25 8.08 -13.23 -19.82
N TYR A 26 9.26 -13.68 -20.27
CA TYR A 26 10.55 -13.30 -19.71
C TYR A 26 10.77 -11.77 -19.79
N ASN A 27 10.60 -11.18 -20.98
CA ASN A 27 10.76 -9.73 -21.16
C ASN A 27 9.73 -8.94 -20.33
N GLY A 28 8.53 -9.48 -20.16
CA GLY A 28 7.51 -8.90 -19.29
C GLY A 28 7.93 -8.88 -17.82
N LEU A 29 8.53 -9.95 -17.31
CA LEU A 29 9.06 -10.01 -15.94
C LEU A 29 10.25 -9.07 -15.74
N VAL A 30 11.18 -9.01 -16.71
CA VAL A 30 12.32 -8.08 -16.67
C VAL A 30 11.85 -6.62 -16.59
N ARG A 31 10.85 -6.24 -17.40
CA ARG A 31 10.28 -4.89 -17.36
C ARG A 31 9.71 -4.54 -15.99
N LEU A 32 8.96 -5.46 -15.37
CA LEU A 32 8.40 -5.24 -14.05
C LEU A 32 9.47 -5.16 -12.96
N ARG A 33 10.50 -6.02 -13.00
CA ARG A 33 11.64 -5.95 -12.09
C ARG A 33 12.33 -4.59 -12.18
N ASN A 34 12.59 -4.11 -13.41
CA ASN A 34 13.22 -2.80 -13.61
C ASN A 34 12.33 -1.66 -13.09
N ARG A 35 11.00 -1.78 -13.24
CA ARG A 35 10.04 -0.80 -12.70
C ARG A 35 10.08 -0.74 -11.18
N VAL A 36 10.14 -1.89 -10.51
CA VAL A 36 10.30 -1.99 -9.05
C VAL A 36 11.59 -1.28 -8.63
N GLN A 37 12.73 -1.63 -9.24
CA GLN A 37 14.04 -1.03 -8.93
C GLN A 37 14.07 0.48 -9.19
N GLU A 38 13.45 0.94 -10.28
CA GLU A 38 13.32 2.37 -10.59
C GLU A 38 12.53 3.11 -9.51
N SER A 39 11.35 2.59 -9.15
CA SER A 39 10.55 3.21 -8.08
C SER A 39 11.25 3.18 -6.72
N TRP A 40 12.08 2.17 -6.45
CA TRP A 40 12.91 2.15 -5.24
C TRP A 40 13.98 3.23 -5.26
N ARG A 41 14.71 3.38 -6.37
CA ARG A 41 15.74 4.42 -6.52
C ARG A 41 15.17 5.83 -6.30
N GLN A 42 13.95 6.08 -6.74
CA GLN A 42 13.29 7.37 -6.51
C GLN A 42 13.02 7.62 -5.02
N ILE A 43 12.61 6.61 -4.26
CA ILE A 43 12.45 6.72 -2.80
C ILE A 43 13.83 6.93 -2.15
N ASP A 44 14.84 6.16 -2.55
CA ASP A 44 16.19 6.21 -1.98
C ASP A 44 16.82 7.61 -2.09
N VAL A 45 16.60 8.32 -3.20
CA VAL A 45 17.05 9.71 -3.37
C VAL A 45 16.43 10.64 -2.31
N GLU A 46 15.11 10.53 -2.08
CA GLU A 46 14.43 11.38 -1.09
C GLU A 46 14.81 10.99 0.35
N LEU A 47 15.06 9.70 0.63
CA LEU A 47 15.60 9.26 1.92
C LEU A 47 16.99 9.87 2.18
N ASN A 48 17.86 9.89 1.17
CA ASN A 48 19.17 10.54 1.28
C ASN A 48 19.05 12.05 1.49
N ARG A 49 18.17 12.73 0.74
CA ARG A 49 17.88 14.16 0.93
C ARG A 49 17.46 14.46 2.37
N ARG A 50 16.63 13.62 2.97
CA ARG A 50 16.24 13.74 4.39
C ARG A 50 17.46 13.67 5.32
N TYR A 51 18.39 12.75 5.09
CA TYR A 51 19.60 12.63 5.91
C TYR A 51 20.54 13.83 5.81
N GLU A 52 20.52 14.54 4.69
CA GLU A 52 21.30 15.76 4.46
C GLU A 52 20.66 16.98 5.15
N LEU A 53 19.32 17.01 5.24
CA LEU A 53 18.57 18.09 5.88
C LEU A 53 18.58 18.01 7.41
N ILE A 54 18.56 16.79 7.98
CA ILE A 54 18.46 16.57 9.43
C ILE A 54 19.57 17.27 10.25
N PRO A 55 20.86 17.23 9.89
CA PRO A 55 21.91 17.92 10.65
C PRO A 55 21.66 19.43 10.77
N ASN A 56 21.23 20.07 9.68
CA ASN A 56 20.91 21.50 9.68
C ASN A 56 19.67 21.81 10.54
N LEU A 57 18.66 20.92 10.52
CA LEU A 57 17.52 21.02 11.43
C LEU A 57 17.98 20.93 12.89
N VAL A 58 18.78 19.91 13.23
CA VAL A 58 19.26 19.68 14.60
C VAL A 58 20.06 20.87 15.12
N GLU A 59 20.96 21.43 14.30
CA GLU A 59 21.76 22.60 14.69
C GLU A 59 20.88 23.84 14.88
N THR A 60 19.93 24.07 13.97
CA THR A 60 19.01 25.21 14.07
C THR A 60 18.15 25.11 15.33
N VAL A 61 17.61 23.94 15.66
CA VAL A 61 16.79 23.75 16.86
C VAL A 61 17.64 23.87 18.13
N ARG A 62 18.85 23.32 18.13
CA ARG A 62 19.79 23.39 19.27
C ARG A 62 20.07 24.82 19.71
N GLY A 63 20.15 25.77 18.77
CA GLY A 63 20.38 27.19 19.06
C GLY A 63 19.25 27.88 19.84
N TYR A 64 18.02 27.35 19.79
CA TYR A 64 16.83 27.97 20.40
C TYR A 64 16.18 27.11 21.49
N ALA A 65 16.35 25.79 21.44
CA ALA A 65 15.68 24.82 22.31
C ALA A 65 16.69 23.92 23.05
N ALA A 66 17.50 24.52 23.92
CA ALA A 66 18.55 23.80 24.67
C ALA A 66 18.02 22.63 25.53
N HIS A 67 16.75 22.68 25.94
CA HIS A 67 16.11 21.63 26.73
C HIS A 67 15.72 20.38 25.92
N GLU A 68 15.74 20.44 24.58
CA GLU A 68 15.42 19.32 23.68
C GLU A 68 16.61 18.40 23.38
N HIS A 69 17.66 18.43 24.22
CA HIS A 69 18.91 17.70 23.98
C HIS A 69 18.69 16.21 23.67
N ASN A 70 17.89 15.52 24.50
CA ASN A 70 17.61 14.10 24.33
C ASN A 70 16.89 13.82 23.00
N THR A 71 15.90 14.65 22.64
CA THR A 71 15.17 14.54 21.37
C THR A 71 16.10 14.68 20.17
N LEU A 72 17.00 15.66 20.20
CA LEU A 72 17.97 15.91 19.13
C LEU A 72 19.03 14.79 19.02
N GLU A 73 19.45 14.22 20.14
CA GLU A 73 20.36 13.07 20.17
C GLU A 73 19.69 11.83 19.57
N ASP A 74 18.43 11.56 19.94
CA ASP A 74 17.66 10.45 19.40
C ASP A 74 17.45 10.55 17.88
N ILE A 75 17.15 11.74 17.37
CA ILE A 75 17.04 11.97 15.91
C ILE A 75 18.38 11.72 15.22
N THR A 76 19.47 12.20 15.81
CA THR A 76 20.82 12.00 15.28
C THR A 76 21.18 10.52 15.22
N ARG A 77 20.87 9.77 16.29
CA ARG A 77 21.06 8.32 16.37
C ARG A 77 20.25 7.58 15.32
N LEU A 78 18.95 7.89 15.21
CA LEU A 78 18.05 7.26 14.23
C LEU A 78 18.48 7.56 12.78
N ARG A 79 18.91 8.79 12.49
CA ARG A 79 19.46 9.18 11.19
C ARG A 79 20.70 8.36 10.85
N ASN A 80 21.64 8.23 11.78
CA ASN A 80 22.86 7.45 11.57
C ASN A 80 22.55 5.96 11.37
N GLN A 81 21.61 5.41 12.13
CA GLN A 81 21.13 4.04 11.95
C GLN A 81 20.52 3.84 10.55
N ALA A 82 19.59 4.71 10.13
CA ALA A 82 18.97 4.63 8.82
C ALA A 82 20.00 4.75 7.68
N ALA A 83 20.91 5.73 7.76
CA ALA A 83 21.98 5.93 6.79
C ALA A 83 22.97 4.74 6.72
N SER A 84 23.29 4.12 7.87
CA SER A 84 24.13 2.92 7.88
C SER A 84 23.46 1.74 7.17
N LEU A 85 22.15 1.55 7.36
CA LEU A 85 21.41 0.49 6.68
C LEU A 85 21.35 0.77 5.16
N ALA A 86 21.16 2.02 4.76
CA ALA A 86 21.19 2.42 3.36
C ALA A 86 22.52 2.07 2.66
N ALA A 87 23.65 2.22 3.36
CA ALA A 87 24.98 1.93 2.81
C ALA A 87 25.24 0.43 2.54
N HIS A 88 24.45 -0.46 3.15
CA HIS A 88 24.63 -1.90 3.04
C HIS A 88 23.53 -2.60 2.20
N GLU A 89 22.58 -1.85 1.67
CA GLU A 89 21.45 -2.39 0.91
C GLU A 89 21.66 -2.36 -0.61
N GLY A 90 21.04 -3.35 -1.27
CA GLY A 90 21.04 -3.48 -2.72
C GLY A 90 19.83 -2.82 -3.38
N ALA A 91 19.35 -3.43 -4.46
CA ALA A 91 18.32 -2.85 -5.34
C ALA A 91 16.89 -2.83 -4.75
N THR A 92 16.70 -3.28 -3.50
CA THR A 92 15.40 -3.36 -2.81
C THR A 92 15.56 -3.08 -1.30
N PRO A 93 14.55 -2.51 -0.64
CA PRO A 93 14.58 -2.26 0.80
C PRO A 93 14.63 -3.54 1.62
N SER A 94 15.37 -3.54 2.72
CA SER A 94 15.14 -4.51 3.80
C SER A 94 14.02 -4.04 4.74
N ALA A 95 13.42 -5.00 5.43
CA ALA A 95 12.45 -4.70 6.49
C ALA A 95 13.08 -3.88 7.64
N GLN A 96 14.38 -4.09 7.91
CA GLN A 96 15.11 -3.36 8.96
C GLN A 96 15.25 -1.89 8.59
N ARG A 97 15.57 -1.58 7.33
CA ARG A 97 15.60 -0.20 6.85
C ARG A 97 14.20 0.41 6.90
N ALA A 98 13.18 -0.27 6.39
CA ALA A 98 11.81 0.25 6.45
C ALA A 98 11.40 0.68 7.88
N GLN A 99 11.75 -0.14 8.88
CA GLN A 99 11.51 0.18 10.29
C GLN A 99 12.33 1.39 10.77
N ALA A 100 13.63 1.45 10.48
CA ALA A 100 14.48 2.57 10.87
C ALA A 100 14.02 3.90 10.24
N GLU A 101 13.61 3.88 8.98
CA GLU A 101 13.11 5.06 8.26
C GLU A 101 11.79 5.59 8.84
N GLU A 102 10.93 4.68 9.31
CA GLU A 102 9.66 5.02 9.97
C GLU A 102 9.92 5.63 11.36
N GLN A 103 10.82 5.03 12.15
CA GLN A 103 11.23 5.58 13.44
C GLN A 103 11.82 6.99 13.29
N LEU A 104 12.66 7.20 12.27
CA LEU A 104 13.21 8.51 11.96
C LEU A 104 12.13 9.52 11.56
N SER A 105 11.19 9.14 10.68
CA SER A 105 10.05 10.00 10.30
C SER A 105 9.23 10.40 11.53
N GLY A 106 8.93 9.44 12.41
CA GLY A 106 8.21 9.69 13.66
C GLY A 106 8.96 10.65 14.59
N ALA A 107 10.26 10.45 14.78
CA ALA A 107 11.08 11.33 15.61
C ALA A 107 11.14 12.77 15.08
N VAL A 108 11.31 12.94 13.76
CA VAL A 108 11.30 14.27 13.13
C VAL A 108 9.93 14.94 13.28
N ARG A 109 8.82 14.20 13.08
CA ARG A 109 7.47 14.75 13.31
C ARG A 109 7.26 15.20 14.76
N ASN A 110 7.69 14.40 15.72
CA ASN A 110 7.59 14.74 17.14
C ASN A 110 8.39 16.00 17.49
N LEU A 111 9.59 16.15 16.93
CA LEU A 111 10.38 17.37 17.07
C LEU A 111 9.64 18.58 16.51
N LEU A 112 9.06 18.49 15.30
CA LEU A 112 8.32 19.60 14.70
C LEU A 112 7.12 20.04 15.55
N VAL A 113 6.50 19.12 16.29
CA VAL A 113 5.45 19.43 17.27
C VAL A 113 6.03 20.11 18.52
N SER A 114 7.17 19.65 19.06
CA SER A 114 7.76 20.29 20.24
C SER A 114 8.24 21.71 19.98
N VAL A 115 8.59 22.04 18.73
CA VAL A 115 8.99 23.40 18.33
C VAL A 115 7.88 24.44 18.54
N GLU A 116 6.61 24.05 18.65
CA GLU A 116 5.50 24.97 18.94
C GLU A 116 5.65 25.71 20.28
N ALA A 117 6.40 25.13 21.23
CA ALA A 117 6.70 25.75 22.51
C ALA A 117 7.75 26.88 22.42
N TYR A 118 8.38 27.09 21.25
CA TYR A 118 9.48 28.02 21.03
C TYR A 118 9.13 29.06 19.95
N PRO A 119 8.47 30.19 20.31
CA PRO A 119 8.00 31.19 19.35
C PRO A 119 9.08 31.79 18.46
N ASP A 120 10.27 32.06 19.02
CA ASP A 120 11.39 32.64 18.28
C ASP A 120 11.86 31.71 17.15
N LEU A 121 11.96 30.40 17.44
CA LEU A 121 12.31 29.37 16.46
C LEU A 121 11.22 29.21 15.40
N LYS A 122 9.95 29.26 15.78
CA LYS A 122 8.80 29.20 14.86
C LYS A 122 8.81 30.36 13.85
N SER A 123 9.34 31.51 14.24
CA SER A 123 9.48 32.68 13.37
C SER A 123 10.79 32.72 12.57
N ASN A 124 11.72 31.79 12.83
CA ASN A 124 13.01 31.75 12.16
C ASN A 124 12.86 31.28 10.70
N THR A 125 13.28 32.12 9.75
CA THR A 125 13.16 31.84 8.32
C THR A 125 13.91 30.57 7.90
N ASN A 126 15.14 30.34 8.39
CA ASN A 126 15.92 29.16 8.05
C ASN A 126 15.24 27.88 8.55
N PHE A 127 14.66 27.92 9.77
CA PHE A 127 13.90 26.80 10.31
C PHE A 127 12.65 26.50 9.47
N LEU A 128 11.88 27.54 9.08
CA LEU A 128 10.70 27.38 8.25
C LEU A 128 11.02 26.79 6.87
N GLU A 129 12.15 27.17 6.27
CA GLU A 129 12.63 26.59 5.02
C GLU A 129 12.99 25.10 5.18
N LEU A 130 13.72 24.75 6.23
CA LEU A 130 14.07 23.35 6.54
C LEU A 130 12.82 22.51 6.81
N GLN A 131 11.86 23.04 7.59
CA GLN A 131 10.59 22.37 7.86
C GLN A 131 9.82 22.09 6.57
N ARG A 132 9.72 23.07 5.67
CA ARG A 132 9.06 22.90 4.36
C ARG A 132 9.77 21.87 3.49
N ALA A 133 11.11 21.93 3.41
CA ALA A 133 11.89 20.97 2.63
C ALA A 133 11.73 19.54 3.16
N LEU A 134 11.74 19.36 4.49
CA LEU A 134 11.49 18.07 5.12
C LEU A 134 10.07 17.57 4.88
N ALA A 135 9.05 18.43 5.02
CA ALA A 135 7.67 18.07 4.74
C ALA A 135 7.48 17.62 3.28
N GLU A 136 8.04 18.37 2.33
CA GLU A 136 8.02 18.00 0.92
C GLU A 136 8.71 16.65 0.68
N THR A 137 9.85 16.42 1.34
CA THR A 137 10.59 15.16 1.25
C THR A 137 9.76 13.99 1.80
N GLU A 138 9.10 14.16 2.96
CA GLU A 138 8.21 13.15 3.56
C GLU A 138 7.00 12.84 2.67
N ASP A 139 6.40 13.85 2.05
CA ASP A 139 5.27 13.66 1.12
C ASP A 139 5.70 12.86 -0.13
N ARG A 140 6.89 13.17 -0.67
CA ARG A 140 7.49 12.44 -1.80
C ARG A 140 7.84 11.00 -1.42
N ILE A 141 8.40 10.77 -0.23
CA ILE A 141 8.65 9.41 0.30
C ILE A 141 7.34 8.64 0.43
N ALA A 142 6.29 9.25 0.98
CA ALA A 142 4.99 8.60 1.17
C ALA A 142 4.32 8.26 -0.18
N ALA A 143 4.37 9.17 -1.15
CA ALA A 143 3.89 8.92 -2.50
C ALA A 143 4.70 7.83 -3.21
N GLY A 144 6.03 7.89 -3.10
CA GLY A 144 6.96 6.90 -3.63
C GLY A 144 6.68 5.52 -3.05
N ARG A 145 6.49 5.39 -1.73
CA ARG A 145 6.16 4.12 -1.05
C ARG A 145 4.91 3.48 -1.64
N ARG A 146 3.83 4.25 -1.82
CA ARG A 146 2.59 3.74 -2.45
C ARG A 146 2.84 3.24 -3.88
N TYR A 147 3.61 4.00 -4.66
CA TYR A 147 3.93 3.64 -6.05
C TYR A 147 4.83 2.39 -6.13
N TYR A 148 5.89 2.31 -5.31
CA TYR A 148 6.76 1.15 -5.20
C TYR A 148 5.98 -0.10 -4.80
N ASN A 149 5.14 -0.02 -3.76
CA ASN A 149 4.34 -1.16 -3.30
C ASN A 149 3.33 -1.62 -4.37
N ALA A 150 2.78 -0.69 -5.16
CA ALA A 150 1.94 -1.07 -6.31
C ALA A 150 2.74 -1.84 -7.38
N ASN A 151 3.95 -1.39 -7.71
CA ASN A 151 4.83 -2.08 -8.66
C ASN A 151 5.28 -3.45 -8.13
N VAL A 152 5.61 -3.55 -6.84
CA VAL A 152 5.96 -4.82 -6.18
C VAL A 152 4.78 -5.79 -6.25
N ARG A 153 3.55 -5.31 -6.00
CA ARG A 153 2.34 -6.13 -6.12
C ARG A 153 2.16 -6.67 -7.54
N GLU A 154 2.29 -5.81 -8.55
CA GLU A 154 2.18 -6.20 -9.97
C GLU A 154 3.24 -7.24 -10.33
N TYR A 155 4.50 -6.99 -9.94
CA TYR A 155 5.62 -7.90 -10.17
C TYR A 155 5.40 -9.25 -9.48
N ASN A 156 5.12 -9.27 -8.17
CA ASN A 156 4.91 -10.50 -7.41
C ASN A 156 3.72 -11.30 -7.95
N THR A 157 2.61 -10.62 -8.28
CA THR A 157 1.44 -11.27 -8.89
C THR A 157 1.83 -11.97 -10.19
N LYS A 158 2.60 -11.31 -11.07
CA LYS A 158 3.03 -11.91 -12.34
C LYS A 158 4.01 -13.06 -12.16
N THR A 159 4.91 -12.95 -11.18
CA THR A 159 5.85 -14.01 -10.79
C THR A 159 5.13 -15.26 -10.25
N GLU A 160 3.96 -15.08 -9.62
CA GLU A 160 3.18 -16.17 -9.02
C GLU A 160 2.10 -16.76 -9.94
N SER A 161 1.68 -16.00 -10.96
CA SER A 161 0.57 -16.38 -11.84
C SER A 161 0.98 -17.43 -12.88
N PHE A 162 0.12 -18.43 -13.09
CA PHE A 162 0.27 -19.36 -14.21
C PHE A 162 -0.10 -18.67 -15.54
N PRO A 163 0.66 -18.87 -16.64
CA PRO A 163 1.80 -19.79 -16.77
C PRO A 163 3.17 -19.16 -16.46
N THR A 164 3.22 -17.87 -16.13
CA THR A 164 4.48 -17.13 -15.95
C THR A 164 5.33 -17.62 -14.77
N ASN A 165 4.72 -18.21 -13.73
CA ASN A 165 5.43 -18.81 -12.59
C ASN A 165 6.45 -19.90 -12.96
N MET A 166 6.22 -20.64 -14.05
CA MET A 166 7.17 -21.64 -14.56
C MET A 166 8.45 -20.99 -15.08
N ILE A 167 8.31 -19.86 -15.78
CA ILE A 167 9.45 -19.07 -16.26
C ILE A 167 10.13 -18.38 -15.07
N ALA A 168 9.34 -17.86 -14.13
CA ALA A 168 9.87 -17.21 -12.95
C ALA A 168 10.79 -18.14 -12.13
N GLY A 169 10.35 -19.38 -11.87
CA GLY A 169 11.16 -20.37 -11.16
C GLY A 169 12.45 -20.74 -11.90
N ASN A 170 12.36 -21.03 -13.21
CA ASN A 170 13.52 -21.47 -13.99
C ASN A 170 14.58 -20.37 -14.19
N PHE A 171 14.17 -19.10 -14.21
CA PHE A 171 15.05 -17.94 -14.46
C PHE A 171 15.30 -17.08 -13.22
N HIS A 172 15.00 -17.58 -12.02
CA HIS A 172 15.28 -16.90 -10.74
C HIS A 172 14.62 -15.51 -10.64
N PHE A 173 13.35 -15.41 -11.04
CA PHE A 173 12.51 -14.27 -10.69
C PHE A 173 11.94 -14.46 -9.30
N GLU A 174 12.63 -13.89 -8.31
CA GLU A 174 12.20 -13.89 -6.92
C GLU A 174 11.21 -12.75 -6.64
N LYS A 175 10.38 -12.92 -5.60
CA LYS A 175 9.46 -11.88 -5.14
C LYS A 175 10.24 -10.68 -4.60
N ALA A 176 9.77 -9.48 -4.90
CA ALA A 176 10.28 -8.26 -4.29
C ALA A 176 9.62 -8.03 -2.91
N ALA A 177 10.38 -7.48 -1.97
CA ALA A 177 9.88 -7.09 -0.67
C ALA A 177 9.10 -5.76 -0.76
N TYR A 178 7.98 -5.66 -0.06
CA TYR A 178 7.25 -4.39 0.10
C TYR A 178 8.03 -3.45 1.01
N PHE A 179 7.90 -2.14 0.77
CA PHE A 179 8.44 -1.11 1.65
C PHE A 179 7.35 -0.72 2.65
N GLU A 180 7.09 -1.61 3.60
CA GLU A 180 6.11 -1.41 4.67
C GLU A 180 6.72 -1.93 5.96
N VAL A 181 6.35 -1.32 7.09
CA VAL A 181 6.63 -1.95 8.38
C VAL A 181 5.72 -3.16 8.46
N ASN A 182 6.28 -4.33 8.75
CA ASN A 182 5.48 -5.51 9.05
C ASN A 182 4.51 -5.14 10.17
N ASP A 183 3.21 -5.12 9.84
CA ASP A 183 2.13 -5.19 10.82
C ASP A 183 2.22 -6.55 11.52
N VAL A 184 3.19 -6.75 12.41
CA VAL A 184 3.12 -7.81 13.42
C VAL A 184 1.92 -7.54 14.38
N ALA A 185 1.22 -6.41 14.20
CA ALA A 185 0.07 -5.95 14.98
C ALA A 185 -1.28 -5.98 14.22
N ARG A 186 -1.45 -6.80 13.17
CA ARG A 186 -2.80 -7.23 12.73
C ARG A 186 -3.29 -8.51 13.39
N THR A 187 -2.69 -8.90 14.52
CA THR A 187 -3.38 -9.77 15.47
C THR A 187 -4.43 -8.89 16.15
N SER A 188 -5.67 -8.96 15.69
CA SER A 188 -6.82 -8.34 16.37
C SER A 188 -6.71 -8.69 17.87
N PRO A 189 -6.73 -7.71 18.79
CA PRO A 189 -6.79 -8.01 20.21
C PRO A 189 -8.00 -8.91 20.43
N GLY A 190 -7.79 -10.14 20.90
CA GLY A 190 -8.88 -11.03 21.24
C GLY A 190 -9.67 -10.40 22.38
N VAL A 191 -10.79 -9.75 22.06
CA VAL A 191 -11.68 -9.20 23.07
C VAL A 191 -12.40 -10.37 23.72
N ASN A 192 -11.84 -10.84 24.83
CA ASN A 192 -12.51 -11.77 25.72
C ASN A 192 -13.39 -10.95 26.65
N PHE A 193 -14.66 -10.81 26.30
CA PHE A 193 -15.67 -10.43 27.27
C PHE A 193 -15.80 -11.63 28.20
N GLY A 194 -15.05 -11.59 29.32
CA GLY A 194 -15.06 -12.66 30.32
C GLY A 194 -16.49 -13.11 30.61
N GLU A 195 -16.67 -14.42 30.81
CA GLU A 195 -17.97 -15.07 31.04
C GLU A 195 -18.91 -14.14 31.82
N ILE A 196 -19.98 -13.70 31.15
CA ILE A 196 -21.12 -13.08 31.81
C ILE A 196 -21.75 -14.20 32.63
N SER A 197 -21.19 -14.44 33.80
CA SER A 197 -21.80 -15.26 34.83
C SER A 197 -23.04 -14.50 35.26
N TYR A 198 -24.19 -14.92 34.72
CA TYR A 198 -25.48 -14.59 35.29
C TYR A 198 -25.41 -14.99 36.76
N ARG A 199 -25.23 -14.00 37.64
CA ARG A 199 -25.41 -14.18 39.08
C ARG A 199 -26.90 -14.41 39.28
N GLY A 200 -27.31 -15.68 39.15
CA GLY A 200 -28.65 -16.14 39.42
C GLY A 200 -29.04 -15.77 40.85
N GLY A 201 -29.91 -14.77 40.98
CA GLY A 201 -30.78 -14.65 42.14
C GLY A 201 -31.62 -15.92 42.24
N GLN A 202 -31.74 -16.46 43.44
CA GLN A 202 -32.45 -17.71 43.72
C GLN A 202 -33.90 -17.67 43.18
N PRO A 203 -34.41 -18.79 42.63
CA PRO A 203 -35.80 -18.91 42.23
C PRO A 203 -36.71 -19.03 43.46
N GLY A 204 -37.32 -17.91 43.86
CA GLY A 204 -38.42 -17.86 44.81
C GLY A 204 -39.76 -17.97 44.08
N GLN A 205 -40.38 -19.14 44.17
CA GLN A 205 -41.83 -19.37 44.21
C GLN A 205 -42.69 -18.55 43.23
N ASN A 206 -42.91 -19.09 42.03
CA ASN A 206 -44.23 -19.14 41.41
C ASN A 206 -44.22 -20.24 40.36
N ALA A 207 -45.07 -21.25 40.55
CA ALA A 207 -45.23 -22.37 39.64
C ALA A 207 -45.70 -21.88 38.25
N PRO A 208 -45.29 -22.54 37.15
CA PRO A 208 -45.79 -22.20 35.82
C PRO A 208 -47.29 -22.52 35.72
N GLN A 209 -48.10 -21.51 35.44
CA GLN A 209 -49.42 -21.74 34.85
C GLN A 209 -49.21 -22.27 33.43
N ALA A 210 -49.85 -23.39 33.09
CA ALA A 210 -49.81 -23.95 31.75
C ALA A 210 -50.46 -22.99 30.75
N LEU A 211 -49.68 -22.57 29.74
CA LEU A 211 -50.18 -21.82 28.59
C LEU A 211 -51.03 -22.75 27.70
N PRO A 212 -52.19 -22.30 27.18
CA PRO A 212 -52.94 -23.05 26.18
C PRO A 212 -52.10 -23.25 24.91
N GLN A 213 -52.11 -24.46 24.34
CA GLN A 213 -51.46 -24.74 23.06
C GLN A 213 -52.10 -23.89 21.96
N GLN A 214 -51.37 -22.90 21.43
CA GLN A 214 -51.75 -22.19 20.22
C GLN A 214 -51.34 -22.99 18.99
N GLN A 215 -52.34 -23.29 18.17
CA GLN A 215 -52.26 -23.99 16.90
C GLN A 215 -51.31 -23.29 15.92
N SER A 216 -50.55 -24.09 15.20
CA SER A 216 -49.71 -23.70 14.06
C SER A 216 -50.54 -23.04 12.96
N GLY A 217 -50.52 -21.71 12.90
CA GLY A 217 -50.94 -20.92 11.75
C GLY A 217 -49.72 -20.42 10.98
N THR A 218 -49.66 -20.71 9.68
CA THR A 218 -48.71 -20.13 8.74
C THR A 218 -48.84 -18.60 8.73
N PRO A 219 -47.75 -17.82 8.81
CA PRO A 219 -47.85 -16.37 8.70
C PRO A 219 -48.18 -16.00 7.24
N THR A 220 -49.38 -15.49 6.99
CA THR A 220 -49.68 -14.75 5.76
C THR A 220 -49.04 -13.37 5.83
N MET A 221 -48.24 -13.02 4.83
CA MET A 221 -47.60 -11.71 4.71
C MET A 221 -48.63 -10.57 4.55
N PRO A 222 -48.47 -9.43 5.24
CA PRO A 222 -49.29 -8.24 5.03
C PRO A 222 -49.04 -7.62 3.65
N THR A 223 -50.13 -7.28 2.94
CA THR A 223 -50.11 -6.87 1.53
C THR A 223 -49.93 -5.36 1.30
N ASP A 224 -49.31 -4.62 2.21
CA ASP A 224 -49.39 -3.15 2.22
C ASP A 224 -48.03 -2.41 2.17
N TRP A 225 -47.18 -2.78 1.20
CA TRP A 225 -45.95 -2.05 0.87
C TRP A 225 -45.99 -1.35 -0.49
N ASN A 226 -47.18 -1.04 -1.02
CA ASN A 226 -47.34 -0.37 -2.31
C ASN A 226 -47.80 1.09 -2.19
N GLN A 227 -47.14 1.89 -1.37
CA GLN A 227 -47.19 3.35 -1.49
C GLN A 227 -45.82 3.98 -1.23
N GLY A 228 -45.26 4.61 -2.27
CA GLY A 228 -44.31 5.70 -2.11
C GLY A 228 -42.81 5.39 -2.21
N GLN A 229 -42.35 4.66 -3.23
CA GLN A 229 -40.98 4.83 -3.73
C GLN A 229 -41.02 5.32 -5.18
N GLN A 230 -41.00 6.64 -5.36
CA GLN A 230 -40.61 7.23 -6.63
C GLN A 230 -39.10 6.99 -6.77
N GLN A 231 -38.72 6.12 -7.70
CA GLN A 231 -37.32 5.93 -8.08
C GLN A 231 -36.80 7.24 -8.69
N PRO A 232 -35.60 7.73 -8.31
CA PRO A 232 -34.96 8.79 -9.06
C PRO A 232 -34.66 8.28 -10.48
N GLN A 233 -35.35 8.85 -11.46
CA GLN A 233 -35.13 8.61 -12.87
C GLN A 233 -33.77 9.21 -13.25
N TYR A 234 -32.71 8.40 -13.25
CA TYR A 234 -31.44 8.81 -13.84
C TYR A 234 -31.65 9.03 -15.34
N GLY A 235 -31.60 10.28 -15.77
CA GLY A 235 -31.66 10.65 -17.17
C GLY A 235 -30.56 9.93 -17.95
N GLN A 236 -30.93 9.37 -19.09
CA GLN A 236 -29.97 8.79 -20.04
C GLN A 236 -28.92 9.85 -20.39
N PRO A 237 -27.61 9.54 -20.35
CA PRO A 237 -26.62 10.45 -20.88
C PRO A 237 -26.89 10.61 -22.38
N ASN A 238 -27.03 11.87 -22.80
CA ASN A 238 -27.23 12.26 -24.18
C ASN A 238 -26.13 11.61 -25.03
N GLN A 239 -26.49 10.74 -25.97
CA GLN A 239 -25.54 10.15 -26.91
C GLN A 239 -25.07 11.27 -27.85
N GLN A 240 -23.96 11.92 -27.50
CA GLN A 240 -23.25 12.76 -28.45
C GLN A 240 -22.78 11.86 -29.59
N GLN A 241 -23.44 12.02 -30.74
CA GLN A 241 -23.03 11.42 -32.00
C GLN A 241 -21.64 11.96 -32.36
N TRP A 242 -20.64 11.09 -32.35
CA TRP A 242 -19.33 11.40 -32.90
C TRP A 242 -19.46 11.56 -34.43
N PRO A 243 -18.85 12.58 -35.04
CA PRO A 243 -18.88 12.75 -36.49
C PRO A 243 -18.21 11.55 -37.18
N GLN A 244 -18.91 10.95 -38.15
CA GLN A 244 -18.54 9.69 -38.81
C GLN A 244 -17.50 9.80 -39.94
N ASN A 245 -16.76 10.92 -40.06
CA ASN A 245 -15.77 11.05 -41.14
C ASN A 245 -14.34 11.15 -40.60
N PRO A 246 -13.42 10.24 -41.01
CA PRO A 246 -11.99 10.43 -40.75
C PRO A 246 -11.44 11.58 -41.61
N PRO A 247 -10.42 12.31 -41.12
CA PRO A 247 -9.75 13.35 -41.92
C PRO A 247 -9.07 12.74 -43.15
N GLN A 248 -9.26 13.38 -44.31
CA GLN A 248 -8.58 13.01 -45.54
C GLN A 248 -7.08 13.33 -45.46
N PRO A 249 -6.19 12.49 -46.03
CA PRO A 249 -4.77 12.79 -46.10
C PRO A 249 -4.52 13.99 -47.04
N PRO A 250 -3.46 14.78 -46.79
CA PRO A 250 -3.11 15.91 -47.63
C PRO A 250 -2.79 15.44 -49.06
N GLN A 251 -3.42 16.08 -50.05
CA GLN A 251 -2.99 15.97 -51.44
C GLN A 251 -1.69 16.76 -51.62
N GLN A 252 -0.79 16.21 -52.43
CA GLN A 252 0.52 16.76 -52.77
C GLN A 252 0.42 18.15 -53.40
#